data_AF-G8TRF5-F1
#
_entry.id   AF-G8TRF5-F1
#
_cell.length_a   1.000
_cell.length_b   1.000
_cell.length_c   1.000
_cell.angle_alpha   90.00
_cell.angle_beta   90.00
_cell.angle_gamma   90.00
#
_symmetry.space_group_name_H-M   'P 1'
#
loop_
_entity.id
_entity.type
_entity.pdbx_description
1 polymer ?
#
loop_
_entity_poly.entity_id
_entity_poly.type
_entity_poly.pdbx_seq_one_letter_code
_entity_poly.pdbx_strand_id
1 'polypeptide(L)'
;MDLPAEMKVPIESSDDLAVSVKNLHPLLFKDGDSYCCELGPNPAEGVFGCGKTVRDALVDWDMNLQERIKNADENDEAAAFARQYMNG
;
A
#
# COMPACT_ATOMS: atom_id res chain seq x y z
N MET A 1 -7.26 -3.66 9.34
CA MET A 1 -8.36 -2.78 9.80
C MET A 1 -9.70 -3.23 9.20
N ASP A 2 -10.80 -3.30 9.97
CA ASP A 2 -12.14 -3.56 9.41
C ASP A 2 -12.81 -2.24 9.07
N LEU A 3 -12.75 -1.84 7.79
CA LEU A 3 -13.30 -0.58 7.29
C LEU A 3 -14.68 -0.80 6.67
N PRO A 4 -15.66 0.10 6.93
CA PRO A 4 -16.94 0.12 6.22
C PRO A 4 -16.74 0.19 4.71
N ALA A 5 -17.62 -0.46 3.94
CA ALA A 5 -17.50 -0.53 2.49
C ALA A 5 -17.55 0.86 1.82
N GLU A 6 -18.30 1.80 2.41
CA GLU A 6 -18.43 3.18 1.95
C GLU A 6 -17.16 4.01 2.07
N MET A 7 -16.20 3.59 2.89
CA MET A 7 -14.90 4.26 3.02
C MET A 7 -13.88 3.75 2.00
N LYS A 8 -14.10 2.53 1.46
CA LYS A 8 -13.19 1.90 0.52
C LYS A 8 -13.32 2.56 -0.85
N VAL A 9 -12.18 2.89 -1.42
CA VAL A 9 -12.10 3.48 -2.76
C VAL A 9 -11.54 2.40 -3.69
N PRO A 10 -12.26 2.03 -4.76
CA PRO A 10 -11.74 1.05 -5.71
C PRO A 10 -10.48 1.60 -6.39
N ILE A 11 -9.44 0.77 -6.48
CA ILE A 11 -8.27 1.05 -7.30
C ILE A 11 -8.60 0.57 -8.71
N GLU A 12 -8.83 1.51 -9.62
CA GLU A 12 -9.05 1.21 -11.03
C GLU A 12 -7.74 0.72 -11.66
N SER A 13 -7.78 -0.43 -12.33
CA SER A 13 -6.59 -0.97 -13.01
C SER A 13 -6.20 -0.07 -14.18
N SER A 14 -4.96 0.43 -14.18
CA SER A 14 -4.41 1.21 -15.28
C SER A 14 -2.93 0.92 -15.49
N ASP A 15 -2.44 1.19 -16.71
CA ASP A 15 -1.04 0.93 -17.06
C ASP A 15 -0.06 1.79 -16.26
N ASP A 16 -0.48 2.96 -15.78
CA ASP A 16 0.33 3.91 -15.03
C ASP A 16 0.44 3.62 -13.52
N LEU A 17 -0.22 2.58 -13.01
CA LEU A 17 0.00 2.12 -11.63
C LEU A 17 1.37 1.45 -11.48
N ALA A 18 1.98 1.64 -10.31
CA ALA A 18 3.18 0.92 -9.91
C ALA A 18 2.92 -0.60 -9.89
N VAL A 19 3.94 -1.38 -10.25
CA VAL A 19 3.88 -2.86 -10.26
C VAL A 19 3.51 -3.40 -8.87
N SER A 20 4.04 -2.78 -7.82
CA SER A 20 3.69 -3.07 -6.42
C SER A 20 2.20 -2.96 -6.15
N VAL A 21 1.54 -1.88 -6.59
CA VAL A 21 0.09 -1.68 -6.43
C VAL A 21 -0.69 -2.75 -7.19
N LYS A 22 -0.29 -3.05 -8.43
CA LYS A 22 -0.92 -4.09 -9.26
C LYS A 22 -0.79 -5.49 -8.67
N ASN A 23 0.34 -5.80 -8.03
CA ASN A 23 0.60 -7.15 -7.53
C ASN A 23 0.06 -7.36 -6.10
N LEU A 24 0.19 -6.35 -5.24
CA LEU A 24 -0.13 -6.46 -3.81
C LEU A 24 -1.55 -6.02 -3.47
N HIS A 25 -2.24 -5.33 -4.38
CA HIS A 25 -3.65 -4.93 -4.22
C HIS A 25 -3.93 -4.29 -2.84
N PRO A 26 -3.25 -3.19 -2.47
CA PRO A 26 -3.43 -2.60 -1.16
C PRO A 26 -4.85 -2.04 -0.98
N LEU A 27 -5.27 -1.91 0.28
CA LEU A 27 -6.56 -1.32 0.62
C LEU A 27 -6.46 0.20 0.51
N LEU A 28 -7.20 0.79 -0.42
CA LEU A 28 -7.36 2.23 -0.52
C LEU A 28 -8.68 2.67 0.13
N PHE A 29 -8.62 3.70 0.96
CA PHE A 29 -9.78 4.26 1.63
C PHE A 29 -9.66 5.77 1.80
N LYS A 30 -10.79 6.43 2.02
CA LYS A 30 -10.85 7.86 2.32
C LYS A 30 -10.95 8.07 3.84
N ASP A 31 -10.06 8.89 4.38
CA ASP A 31 -10.08 9.32 5.79
C ASP A 31 -10.05 10.85 5.85
N GLY A 32 -11.17 11.43 6.27
CA GLY A 32 -11.39 12.89 6.23
C GLY A 32 -11.20 13.45 4.82
N ASP A 33 -10.22 14.37 4.68
CA ASP A 33 -9.85 15.01 3.42
C ASP A 33 -8.70 14.31 2.68
N SER A 34 -8.25 13.15 3.17
CA SER A 34 -7.13 12.41 2.60
C SER A 34 -7.56 11.04 2.06
N TYR A 35 -6.78 10.54 1.12
CA TYR A 35 -6.80 9.15 0.68
C TYR A 35 -5.63 8.43 1.35
N CYS A 36 -5.87 7.23 1.85
CA CYS A 36 -4.87 6.42 2.52
C CYS A 36 -4.88 4.99 1.99
N CYS A 37 -3.70 4.41 1.97
CA CYS A 37 -3.41 3.12 1.36
C CYS A 37 -2.69 2.25 2.40
N GLU A 38 -3.19 1.05 2.64
CA GLU A 38 -2.65 0.12 3.64
C GLU A 38 -2.45 -1.28 3.05
N LEU A 39 -1.30 -1.89 3.35
CA LEU A 39 -1.05 -3.31 3.16
C LEU A 39 -0.55 -3.92 4.47
N GLY A 40 -1.35 -4.78 5.09
CA GLY A 40 -1.00 -5.47 6.32
C GLY A 40 -2.17 -5.53 7.30
N PRO A 41 -2.00 -6.22 8.44
CA PRO A 41 -3.06 -6.37 9.44
C PRO A 41 -3.38 -5.05 10.17
N ASN A 42 -2.36 -4.21 10.35
CA ASN A 42 -2.45 -2.91 11.01
C ASN A 42 -1.29 -1.97 10.55
N PRO A 43 -1.36 -0.65 10.80
CA PRO A 43 -0.34 0.31 10.38
C PRO A 43 1.04 0.15 11.04
N ALA A 44 1.14 -0.53 12.19
CA ALA A 44 2.41 -0.75 12.89
C ALA A 44 3.21 -1.90 12.28
N GLU A 45 2.52 -2.90 11.72
CA GLU A 45 3.11 -4.09 11.11
C GLU A 45 3.04 -4.05 9.58
N GLY A 46 2.18 -3.20 9.01
CA GLY A 46 1.94 -3.05 7.57
C GLY A 46 2.69 -1.88 6.92
N VAL A 47 2.45 -1.70 5.62
CA VAL A 47 2.90 -0.54 4.85
C VAL A 47 1.74 0.42 4.68
N PHE A 48 1.98 1.68 4.99
CA PHE A 48 0.97 2.73 4.96
C PHE A 48 1.43 3.90 4.10
N GLY A 49 0.51 4.58 3.43
CA GLY A 49 0.78 5.85 2.76
C GLY A 49 -0.48 6.67 2.54
N CYS A 50 -0.37 8.00 2.51
CA CYS A 50 -1.52 8.89 2.32
C CYS A 50 -1.22 10.09 1.42
N GLY A 51 -2.28 10.68 0.89
CA GLY A 51 -2.19 11.89 0.09
C GLY A 51 -3.53 12.57 -0.15
N LYS A 52 -3.50 13.74 -0.79
CA LYS A 52 -4.71 14.51 -1.11
C LYS A 52 -5.51 13.92 -2.27
N THR A 53 -4.85 13.12 -3.10
CA THR A 53 -5.46 12.38 -4.20
C THR A 53 -5.16 10.90 -4.07
N VAL A 54 -5.94 10.07 -4.77
CA VAL A 54 -5.69 8.62 -4.90
C VAL A 54 -4.25 8.36 -5.38
N ARG A 55 -3.80 9.11 -6.39
CA ARG A 55 -2.45 8.96 -6.94
C ARG A 55 -1.38 9.27 -5.92
N ASP A 56 -1.54 10.35 -5.15
CA ASP A 56 -0.59 10.72 -4.11
C ASP A 56 -0.48 9.63 -3.04
N ALA A 57 -1.61 9.07 -2.60
CA ALA A 57 -1.64 8.00 -1.61
C ALA A 57 -0.95 6.72 -2.11
N LEU A 58 -1.16 6.36 -3.38
CA LEU A 58 -0.52 5.19 -3.99
C LEU A 58 1.00 5.39 -4.17
N VAL A 59 1.43 6.60 -4.53
CA VAL A 59 2.86 6.94 -4.67
C VAL A 59 3.55 6.93 -3.31
N ASP A 60 2.94 7.55 -2.30
CA ASP A 60 3.48 7.57 -0.93
C ASP A 60 3.59 6.14 -0.36
N TRP A 61 2.56 5.33 -0.57
CA TRP A 61 2.56 3.92 -0.16
C TRP A 61 3.64 3.11 -0.88
N ASP A 62 3.83 3.29 -2.19
CA ASP A 62 4.88 2.59 -2.94
C ASP A 62 6.27 3.00 -2.46
N MET A 63 6.50 4.29 -2.20
CA MET A 63 7.76 4.77 -1.63
C MET A 63 8.05 4.12 -0.28
N ASN A 64 7.06 4.06 0.61
CA ASN A 64 7.21 3.44 1.93
C ASN A 64 7.43 1.93 1.83
N LEU A 65 6.80 1.27 0.85
CA LEU A 65 7.04 -0.14 0.53
C LEU A 65 8.50 -0.36 0.13
N GLN A 66 8.98 0.39 -0.87
CA GLN A 66 10.36 0.28 -1.37
C GLN A 66 11.40 0.57 -0.28
N GLU A 67 11.16 1.58 0.55
CA GLU A 67 12.02 1.90 1.68
C GLU A 67 12.06 0.76 2.70
N ARG A 68 10.90 0.20 3.05
CA ARG A 68 10.82 -0.94 3.97
C ARG A 68 11.57 -2.15 3.41
N ILE A 69 11.38 -2.50 2.13
CA ILE A 69 12.11 -3.59 1.48
C ILE A 69 13.62 -3.35 1.54
N LYS A 70 14.06 -2.13 1.25
CA LYS A 70 15.48 -1.80 1.23
C LYS A 70 16.14 -1.91 2.61
N ASN A 71 15.43 -1.54 3.67
CA ASN A 71 15.96 -1.45 5.02
C ASN A 71 15.61 -2.65 5.92
N ALA A 72 14.70 -3.52 5.48
CA ALA A 72 14.24 -4.66 6.24
C ALA A 72 15.34 -5.67 6.54
N ASP A 73 15.40 -6.09 7.80
CA ASP A 73 16.17 -7.26 8.22
C ASP A 73 15.47 -8.57 7.80
N GLU A 74 16.12 -9.70 8.10
CA GLU A 74 15.64 -11.05 7.72
C GLU A 74 14.34 -11.47 8.42
N ASN A 75 13.90 -10.76 9.45
CA ASN A 75 12.69 -11.08 10.22
C ASN A 75 11.50 -10.19 9.86
N ASP A 76 11.63 -9.25 8.92
CA ASP A 76 10.51 -8.44 8.45
C ASP A 76 9.64 -9.24 7.45
N GLU A 77 8.60 -9.87 7.99
CA GLU A 77 7.66 -10.69 7.23
C GLU A 77 6.95 -9.90 6.11
N ALA A 78 6.65 -8.62 6.31
CA ALA A 78 5.97 -7.82 5.29
C ALA A 78 6.92 -7.49 4.12
N ALA A 79 8.19 -7.22 4.42
CA ALA A 79 9.20 -7.02 3.39
C ALA A 79 9.49 -8.34 2.64
N ALA A 80 9.52 -9.47 3.33
CA ALA A 80 9.66 -10.79 2.72
C ALA A 80 8.48 -11.10 1.78
N PHE A 81 7.25 -10.87 2.24
CA PHE A 81 6.04 -10.98 1.42
C PHE A 81 6.14 -10.08 0.19
N ALA A 82 6.39 -8.77 0.35
CA ALA A 82 6.50 -7.84 -0.76
C ALA A 82 7.53 -8.28 -1.81
N ARG A 83 8.73 -8.70 -1.38
CA ARG A 83 9.79 -9.22 -2.25
C ARG A 83 9.34 -10.40 -3.11
N GLN A 84 8.53 -11.30 -2.56
CA GLN A 84 8.03 -12.46 -3.29
C GLN A 84 7.12 -12.06 -4.46
N TYR A 85 6.30 -11.02 -4.30
CA TYR A 85 5.31 -10.59 -5.30
C TYR A 85 5.84 -9.53 -6.28
N MET A 86 7.06 -9.01 -6.10
CA MET A 86 7.67 -8.07 -7.06
C MET A 86 8.77 -8.69 -7.93
N ASN A 87 9.21 -9.92 -7.67
CA ASN A 87 10.22 -10.63 -8.46
C ASN A 87 9.63 -11.57 -9.54
N GLY A 88 8.44 -11.24 -10.06
CA GLY A 88 7.74 -12.00 -11.11
C GLY A 88 8.01 -11.47 -12.50
#